data_AF-A0A937ZYU9-F1
#
_entry.id   AF-A0A937ZYU9-F1
#
_cell.length_a   1.000
_cell.length_b   1.000
_cell.length_c   1.000
_cell.angle_alpha   90.00
_cell.angle_beta   90.00
_cell.angle_gamma   90.00
#
_symmetry.space_group_name_H-M   'P 1'
#
loop_
_entity.id
_entity.type
_entity.pdbx_description
1 polymer ?
#
loop_
_entity_poly.entity_id
_entity_poly.type
_entity_poly.pdbx_seq_one_letter_code
_entity_poly.pdbx_strand_id
1 'polypeptide(L)'
;MSDSEPQPMTKPPRARVSDAELPDETAGEKLARKRDYLEGFLAEKPQGVSPAEPGGDLYEAVVDALKEIYDPEIPVNIYDLGLIYAVE
;
A
#
# COMPACT_ATOMS: atom_id res chain seq x y z
N MET A 1 -29.32 -44.08 22.60
CA MET A 1 -28.44 -43.04 22.05
C MET A 1 -28.30 -43.32 20.58
N SER A 2 -29.09 -42.64 19.75
CA SER A 2 -29.00 -42.75 18.29
C SER A 2 -28.09 -41.63 17.83
N ASP A 3 -26.84 -41.97 17.52
CA ASP A 3 -25.90 -41.07 16.87
C ASP A 3 -26.42 -40.76 15.46
N SER A 4 -26.74 -39.50 15.20
CA SER A 4 -27.11 -39.01 13.87
C SER A 4 -25.84 -38.48 13.23
N GLU A 5 -25.23 -39.26 12.33
CA GLU A 5 -24.07 -38.80 11.57
C GLU A 5 -24.44 -37.60 10.67
N PRO A 6 -23.60 -36.55 10.61
CA PRO A 6 -23.83 -35.42 9.74
C PRO A 6 -23.54 -35.80 8.28
N GLN A 7 -24.54 -35.65 7.40
CA GLN A 7 -24.40 -35.89 5.96
C GLN A 7 -23.29 -34.99 5.36
N PRO A 8 -22.41 -35.52 4.49
CA PRO A 8 -21.32 -34.75 3.91
C PRO A 8 -21.86 -33.75 2.88
N MET A 9 -21.75 -32.45 3.18
CA MET A 9 -22.01 -31.40 2.20
C MET A 9 -20.87 -31.37 1.17
N THR A 10 -21.14 -31.81 -0.05
CA THR A 10 -20.20 -31.70 -1.17
C THR A 10 -19.99 -30.21 -1.51
N LYS A 11 -18.73 -29.76 -1.48
CA LYS A 11 -18.41 -28.37 -1.83
C LYS A 11 -18.72 -28.13 -3.31
N PRO A 12 -19.39 -27.02 -3.66
CA PRO A 12 -19.69 -26.70 -5.05
C PRO A 12 -18.39 -26.56 -5.87
N PRO A 13 -18.44 -26.89 -7.18
CA PRO A 13 -17.27 -26.83 -8.05
C PRO A 13 -16.68 -25.42 -8.11
N ARG A 14 -15.36 -25.33 -8.25
CA ARG A 14 -14.68 -24.03 -8.40
C ARG A 14 -15.04 -23.42 -9.75
N ALA A 15 -15.56 -22.19 -9.72
CA ALA A 15 -15.86 -21.43 -10.93
C ALA A 15 -14.60 -21.24 -11.77
N ARG A 16 -14.71 -21.47 -13.09
CA ARG A 16 -13.66 -21.19 -14.08
C ARG A 16 -14.08 -19.98 -14.91
N VAL A 17 -13.10 -19.17 -15.33
CA VAL A 17 -13.31 -17.99 -16.18
C VAL A 17 -13.93 -18.36 -17.53
N SER A 18 -13.69 -19.58 -18.01
CA SER A 18 -14.27 -20.11 -19.26
C SER A 18 -15.77 -20.36 -19.21
N ASP A 19 -16.35 -20.55 -18.01
CA ASP A 19 -17.79 -20.79 -17.84
C ASP A 19 -18.56 -19.47 -17.67
N ALA A 20 -17.88 -18.32 -17.72
CA ALA A 20 -18.52 -17.02 -17.63
C ALA A 20 -19.23 -16.68 -18.95
N GLU A 21 -20.54 -16.50 -18.90
CA GLU A 21 -21.29 -15.86 -19.98
C GLU A 21 -20.89 -14.39 -20.06
N LEU A 22 -20.01 -14.08 -21.01
CA LEU A 22 -19.62 -12.71 -21.29
C LEU A 22 -20.67 -12.08 -22.19
N PRO A 23 -21.18 -10.88 -21.86
CA PRO A 23 -22.06 -10.13 -22.76
C PRO A 23 -21.34 -9.85 -24.09
N ASP A 24 -22.09 -9.90 -25.20
CA ASP A 24 -21.63 -9.55 -26.55
C ASP A 24 -21.42 -8.03 -26.62
N GLU A 25 -20.25 -7.59 -26.19
CA GLU A 25 -19.86 -6.19 -26.14
C GLU A 25 -18.92 -5.87 -27.29
N THR A 26 -19.19 -4.75 -27.94
CA THR A 26 -18.28 -4.20 -28.94
C THR A 26 -16.98 -3.75 -28.27
N ALA A 27 -15.89 -3.73 -29.05
CA ALA A 27 -14.61 -3.25 -28.55
C ALA A 27 -14.67 -1.80 -28.01
N GLY A 28 -15.60 -0.98 -28.53
CA GLY A 28 -15.83 0.39 -28.07
C GLY A 28 -16.42 0.47 -26.66
N GLU A 29 -17.42 -0.35 -26.35
CA GLU A 29 -18.06 -0.39 -25.03
C GLU A 29 -17.10 -0.92 -23.96
N LYS A 30 -16.30 -1.93 -24.32
CA LYS A 30 -15.27 -2.48 -23.45
C LYS A 30 -14.17 -1.46 -23.15
N LEU A 31 -13.83 -0.61 -24.12
CA LEU A 31 -12.85 0.47 -23.94
C LEU A 31 -13.43 1.60 -23.06
N ALA A 32 -14.69 1.97 -23.25
CA ALA A 32 -15.37 2.98 -22.45
C ALA A 32 -15.40 2.58 -20.96
N ARG A 33 -15.87 1.36 -20.65
CA ARG A 33 -15.93 0.86 -19.26
C ARG A 33 -14.56 0.80 -18.57
N LYS A 34 -13.51 0.47 -19.33
CA LYS A 34 -12.13 0.50 -18.82
C LYS A 34 -11.65 1.91 -18.49
N ARG A 35 -12.05 2.92 -19.27
CA ARG A 35 -11.72 4.32 -18.97
C ARG A 35 -12.39 4.76 -17.67
N ASP A 36 -13.69 4.50 -17.52
CA ASP A 36 -14.42 4.83 -16.30
C ASP A 36 -13.80 4.19 -15.04
N TYR A 37 -13.36 2.92 -15.16
CA TYR A 37 -12.65 2.23 -14.08
C TYR A 37 -11.31 2.90 -13.71
N LEU A 38 -10.60 3.43 -14.71
CA LEU A 38 -9.31 4.08 -14.50
C LEU A 38 -9.44 5.52 -14.03
N GLU A 39 -10.54 6.21 -14.34
CA GLU A 39 -10.76 7.60 -13.94
C GLU A 39 -10.75 7.77 -12.41
N GLY A 40 -11.40 6.88 -11.67
CA GLY A 40 -11.36 6.92 -10.19
C GLY A 40 -9.96 6.71 -9.62
N PHE A 41 -9.20 5.77 -10.21
CA PHE A 41 -7.83 5.46 -9.79
C PHE A 41 -6.84 6.58 -10.14
N LEU A 42 -6.97 7.18 -11.31
CA LEU A 42 -6.14 8.30 -11.77
C LEU A 42 -6.48 9.61 -11.06
N ALA A 43 -7.73 9.78 -10.60
CA ALA A 43 -8.17 10.94 -9.84
C ALA A 43 -7.76 10.86 -8.36
N GLU A 44 -7.42 9.68 -7.86
CA GLU A 44 -6.93 9.51 -6.49
C GLU A 44 -5.53 10.11 -6.36
N LYS A 45 -5.43 11.21 -5.61
CA LYS A 45 -4.14 11.82 -5.31
C LYS A 45 -3.33 10.86 -4.45
N PRO A 46 -2.01 10.73 -4.67
CA PRO A 46 -1.16 9.94 -3.78
C PRO A 46 -1.37 10.44 -2.36
N GLN A 47 -1.77 9.54 -1.46
CA GLN A 47 -1.78 9.86 -0.05
C GLN A 47 -0.36 10.24 0.34
N GLY A 48 -0.17 11.44 0.90
CA GLY A 48 1.15 11.93 1.28
C GLY A 48 1.84 10.95 2.22
N VAL A 49 3.17 11.01 2.26
CA VAL A 49 3.97 10.26 3.23
C VAL A 49 3.50 10.58 4.65
N SER A 50 3.42 9.56 5.50
CA SER A 50 3.09 9.76 6.91
C SER A 50 4.08 10.75 7.52
N PRO A 51 3.67 11.65 8.45
CA PRO A 51 4.58 12.65 9.01
C PRO A 51 5.85 12.06 9.63
N ALA A 52 5.77 10.83 10.16
CA ALA A 52 6.88 10.13 10.81
C ALA A 52 7.70 9.24 9.87
N GLU A 53 7.30 9.09 8.61
CA GLU A 53 8.05 8.32 7.61
C GLU A 53 9.08 9.22 6.90
N PRO A 54 10.13 8.63 6.27
CA PRO A 54 11.07 9.39 5.46
C PRO A 54 10.37 10.25 4.41
N GLY A 55 10.68 11.54 4.36
CA GLY A 55 10.00 12.52 3.50
C GLY A 55 8.72 13.13 4.07
N GLY A 56 8.29 12.73 5.28
CA GLY A 56 7.23 13.37 6.03
C GLY A 56 7.72 14.64 6.75
N ASP A 57 6.85 15.63 6.92
CA ASP A 57 7.22 16.94 7.50
C ASP A 57 7.86 16.85 8.89
N LEU A 58 7.40 15.93 9.74
CA LEU A 58 7.95 15.75 11.09
C LEU A 58 9.31 15.05 11.05
N TYR A 59 9.48 14.06 10.16
CA TYR A 59 10.76 13.40 9.94
C TYR A 59 11.83 14.41 9.51
N GLU A 60 11.53 15.23 8.49
CA GLU A 60 12.47 16.24 8.00
C GLU A 60 12.81 17.29 9.07
N ALA A 61 11.82 17.76 9.82
CA ALA A 61 12.05 18.72 10.91
C ALA A 61 12.99 18.18 12.00
N VAL A 62 12.88 16.88 12.32
CA VAL A 62 13.77 16.23 13.28
C VAL A 62 15.18 16.09 12.71
N VAL A 63 15.30 15.67 11.43
CA VAL A 63 16.60 15.56 10.75
C VAL A 63 17.31 16.91 10.71
N ASP A 64 16.60 17.99 10.37
CA ASP A 64 17.18 19.33 10.33
C ASP A 64 17.67 19.78 11.71
N ALA A 65 16.89 19.55 12.77
CA ALA A 65 17.31 19.88 14.13
C ALA A 65 18.54 19.07 14.58
N LEU A 66 18.61 17.78 14.22
CA LEU A 66 19.79 16.94 14.50
C LEU A 66 21.02 17.44 13.77
N LYS A 67 20.85 18.01 12.56
CA LYS A 67 21.98 18.53 11.77
C LYS A 67 22.65 19.77 12.37
N GLU A 68 21.95 20.50 13.24
CA GLU A 68 22.49 21.65 13.95
C GLU A 68 23.31 21.26 15.20
N ILE A 69 23.27 19.98 15.61
CA ILE A 69 23.97 19.48 16.78
C ILE A 69 25.32 18.89 16.34
N TYR A 70 26.42 19.46 16.86
CA TYR A 70 27.79 19.04 16.54
C TYR A 70 28.43 18.25 17.68
N ASP A 71 29.30 17.31 17.32
CA ASP A 71 30.16 16.66 18.29
C ASP A 71 31.20 17.66 18.86
N PRO A 72 31.41 17.70 20.19
CA PRO A 72 32.32 18.67 20.81
C PRO A 72 33.81 18.34 20.62
N GLU A 73 34.15 17.09 20.30
CA GLU A 73 35.53 16.65 20.08
C GLU A 73 35.95 16.80 18.61
N ILE A 74 34.99 16.64 17.69
CA ILE A 74 35.20 16.76 16.25
C ILE A 74 34.11 17.67 15.69
N PRO A 75 34.43 18.79 15.01
CA PRO A 75 33.45 19.76 14.51
C PRO A 75 32.69 19.23 13.29
N VAL A 76 31.99 18.12 13.47
CA VAL A 76 31.16 17.39 12.52
C VAL A 76 29.82 17.11 13.21
N ASN A 77 28.77 17.11 12.42
CA ASN A 77 27.39 16.93 12.86
C ASN A 77 27.10 15.46 13.26
N ILE A 78 26.34 15.26 14.33
CA ILE A 78 25.99 13.94 14.87
C ILE A 78 25.19 13.06 13.89
N TYR A 79 24.41 13.68 12.99
CA TYR A 79 23.65 12.99 11.95
C TYR A 79 24.60 12.33 10.94
N ASP A 80 25.62 13.06 10.49
CA ASP A 80 26.59 12.58 9.49
C ASP A 80 27.55 11.54 10.08
N LEU A 81 27.78 11.56 11.39
CA LEU A 81 28.59 10.56 12.10
C LEU A 81 27.88 9.22 12.27
N GLY A 82 26.56 9.15 12.04
CA GLY A 82 25.78 7.92 12.22
C GLY A 82 25.70 7.46 13.68
N LEU A 83 25.83 8.37 14.65
CA LEU A 83 25.72 8.07 16.09
C LEU A 83 24.28 7.78 16.54
N ILE A 84 23.31 7.94 15.64
CA ILE A 84 21.89 7.77 15.93
C ILE A 84 21.46 6.39 15.40
N TYR A 85 21.31 5.43 16.31
CA TYR A 85 21.08 4.01 15.98
C TYR A 85 19.61 3.66 15.64
N ALA A 86 18.69 4.63 15.60
CA ALA A 86 17.26 4.37 15.34
C ALA A 86 16.55 5.59 14.72
N VAL A 87 16.74 5.84 13.43
CA VAL A 87 16.01 6.85 12.63
C VAL A 87 15.18 6.16 11.52
N GLU A 88 14.73 4.94 11.79
CA GLU A 88 13.82 4.14 10.94
C GLU A 88 12.42 4.07 11.55
#